data_AF-A0A9X9WX55-F1
#
_entry.id   AF-A0A9X9WX55-F1
#
_cell.length_a   1.000
_cell.length_b   1.000
_cell.length_c   1.000
_cell.angle_alpha   90.00
_cell.angle_beta   90.00
_cell.angle_gamma   90.00
#
_symmetry.space_group_name_H-M   'P 1'
#
loop_
_entity.id
_entity.type
_entity.pdbx_description
1 polymer ?
#
loop_
_entity_poly.entity_id
_entity_poly.type
_entity_poly.pdbx_seq_one_letter_code
_entity_poly.pdbx_strand_id
1 'polypeptide(L)'
;MRGDGGAVTAALRSAEGTGAGQDARQHFVVAVDGPAAAGKGTLARRLAAALGLPYLDTGMLYRAVGRRVLDTGADPRDAAVAEA
;
A
#
# COMPACT_ATOMS: atom_id res chain seq x y z
N MET A 1 8.83 -2.70 30.75
CA MET A 1 8.02 -2.97 29.54
C MET A 1 8.36 -1.94 28.47
N ARG A 2 9.60 -1.97 27.93
CA ARG A 2 9.98 -1.14 26.78
C ARG A 2 9.63 -1.97 25.54
N GLY A 3 8.67 -1.50 24.75
CA GLY A 3 8.28 -2.18 23.52
C GLY A 3 9.35 -1.97 22.46
N ASP A 4 9.90 -3.06 21.97
CA ASP A 4 10.88 -3.08 20.89
C ASP A 4 10.27 -2.41 19.65
N GLY A 5 10.86 -1.27 19.25
CA GLY A 5 10.53 -0.57 18.03
C GLY A 5 10.88 -1.44 16.83
N GLY A 6 9.93 -2.26 16.39
CA GLY A 6 10.04 -3.07 15.18
C GLY A 6 10.39 -2.18 13.99
N ALA A 7 11.57 -2.39 13.43
CA ALA A 7 12.08 -1.63 12.30
C ALA A 7 11.09 -1.68 11.13
N VAL A 8 10.78 -0.50 10.58
CA VAL A 8 10.04 -0.39 9.32
C VAL A 8 11.05 -0.66 8.20
N THR A 9 10.96 -1.83 7.57
CA THR A 9 11.82 -2.19 6.44
C THR A 9 11.19 -1.67 5.15
N ALA A 10 11.91 -0.85 4.39
CA ALA A 10 11.53 -0.44 3.04
C ALA A 10 12.29 -1.30 2.02
N ALA A 11 11.57 -1.94 1.09
CA ALA A 11 12.18 -2.66 -0.01
C ALA A 11 12.20 -1.77 -1.25
N LEU A 12 13.40 -1.53 -1.79
CA LEU A 12 13.59 -0.88 -3.09
C LEU A 12 13.59 -1.95 -4.17
N ARG A 13 12.69 -1.84 -5.14
CA ARG A 13 12.65 -2.76 -6.29
C ARG A 13 12.50 -1.95 -7.58
N SER A 14 13.37 -2.20 -8.56
CA SER A 14 13.15 -1.80 -9.94
C SER A 14 12.17 -2.80 -10.56
N ALA A 15 10.99 -2.35 -11.00
CA ALA A 15 10.02 -3.22 -11.65
C ALA A 15 10.39 -3.41 -13.13
N GLU A 16 10.85 -4.61 -13.50
CA GLU A 16 11.07 -4.98 -14.90
C GLU A 16 9.72 -5.18 -15.61
N GLY A 17 9.45 -4.39 -16.64
CA GLY A 17 8.22 -4.49 -17.42
C GLY A 17 8.20 -5.76 -18.27
N THR A 18 7.20 -6.63 -18.06
CA THR A 18 6.91 -7.75 -18.97
C THR A 18 6.20 -7.18 -20.21
N GLY A 19 6.95 -6.86 -21.27
CA GLY A 19 6.37 -6.41 -22.53
C GLY A 19 7.40 -6.32 -23.65
N ALA A 20 7.16 -7.04 -24.75
CA ALA A 20 7.99 -6.99 -25.94
C ALA A 20 7.89 -5.58 -26.58
N GLY A 21 8.99 -4.82 -26.52
CA GLY A 21 9.23 -3.66 -27.36
C GLY A 21 8.69 -2.32 -26.85
N GLN A 22 9.07 -1.87 -25.65
CA GLN A 22 9.01 -0.45 -25.26
C GLN A 22 10.19 -0.09 -24.33
N ASP A 23 10.79 1.07 -24.58
CA ASP A 23 11.92 1.69 -23.87
C ASP A 23 11.91 1.40 -22.35
N ALA A 24 12.91 0.65 -21.87
CA ALA A 24 12.98 0.11 -20.50
C ALA A 24 13.29 1.20 -19.47
N ARG A 25 12.38 2.15 -19.30
CA ARG A 25 12.42 3.09 -18.17
C ARG A 25 12.08 2.31 -16.92
N GLN A 26 13.11 1.94 -16.17
CA GLN A 26 12.96 1.30 -14.87
C GLN A 26 12.14 2.20 -13.94
N HIS A 27 10.97 1.71 -13.53
CA HIS A 27 10.11 2.44 -12.59
C HIS A 27 10.63 2.24 -11.16
N PHE A 28 10.93 3.34 -10.49
CA PHE A 28 11.39 3.33 -9.11
C PHE A 28 10.20 3.23 -8.15
N VAL A 29 10.05 2.07 -7.51
CA VAL A 29 8.93 1.75 -6.61
C VAL A 29 9.46 1.47 -5.21
N VAL A 30 8.79 2.04 -4.20
CA VAL A 30 9.11 1.84 -2.78
C VAL A 30 7.93 1.19 -2.07
N ALA A 31 8.14 0.00 -1.52
CA ALA A 31 7.18 -0.67 -0.65
C ALA A 31 7.54 -0.43 0.83
N VAL A 32 6.54 -0.09 1.66
CA VAL A 32 6.70 0.22 3.08
C VAL A 32 5.80 -0.70 3.92
N ASP A 33 6.40 -1.74 4.49
CA ASP A 33 5.71 -2.81 5.23
C ASP A 33 6.12 -2.87 6.71
N GLY A 34 5.26 -3.48 7.54
CA GLY A 34 5.45 -3.57 8.99
C GLY A 34 4.13 -3.72 9.76
N PRO A 35 4.16 -3.86 11.10
CA PRO A 35 2.96 -4.15 11.90
C PRO A 35 1.94 -3.01 11.92
N ALA A 36 0.71 -3.32 12.31
CA ALA A 36 -0.33 -2.30 12.53
C ALA A 36 0.17 -1.23 13.51
N ALA A 37 -0.28 0.02 13.31
CA ALA A 37 0.13 1.18 14.12
C ALA A 37 1.63 1.57 14.11
N ALA A 38 2.48 0.96 13.29
CA ALA A 38 3.91 1.34 13.16
C ALA A 38 4.18 2.70 12.46
N GLY A 39 3.15 3.46 12.12
CA GLY A 39 3.31 4.77 11.46
C GLY A 39 3.64 4.73 9.95
N LYS A 40 3.48 3.57 9.29
CA LYS A 40 3.83 3.35 7.87
C LYS A 40 3.23 4.37 6.91
N GLY A 41 1.94 4.67 7.03
CA GLY A 41 1.27 5.66 6.17
C GLY A 41 1.87 7.06 6.32
N THR A 42 2.18 7.47 7.55
CA THR A 42 2.84 8.75 7.83
C THR A 42 4.25 8.81 7.23
N LEU A 43 5.04 7.73 7.38
CA LEU A 43 6.38 7.63 6.81
C LEU A 43 6.33 7.63 5.28
N ALA A 44 5.50 6.77 4.69
CA ALA A 44 5.36 6.63 3.24
C ALA A 44 4.91 7.94 2.58
N ARG A 45 3.96 8.68 3.19
CA ARG A 45 3.52 9.99 2.69
C ARG A 45 4.65 11.02 2.70
N ARG A 46 5.45 11.08 3.78
CA ARG A 46 6.60 12.00 3.87
C ARG A 46 7.70 11.62 2.89
N LEU A 47 7.97 10.32 2.75
CA LEU A 47 8.97 9.79 1.82
C LEU A 47 8.59 10.09 0.37
N ALA A 48 7.33 9.87 -0.01
CA ALA A 48 6.83 10.18 -1.35
C ALA A 48 6.98 11.68 -1.68
N ALA A 49 6.61 12.56 -0.75
CA ALA A 49 6.80 14.01 -0.91
C ALA A 49 8.28 14.41 -1.05
N ALA A 50 9.17 13.81 -0.24
CA ALA A 50 10.61 14.09 -0.28
C ALA A 50 11.28 13.61 -1.59
N LEU A 51 10.76 12.54 -2.19
CA LEU A 51 11.30 11.94 -3.42
C LEU A 51 10.55 12.37 -4.69
N GLY A 52 9.51 13.20 -4.57
CA GLY A 52 8.66 13.58 -5.70
C GLY A 52 7.90 12.40 -6.32
N LEU A 53 7.59 11.37 -5.53
CA LEU A 53 6.89 10.16 -5.98
C LEU A 53 5.38 10.24 -5.69
N PRO A 54 4.54 9.57 -6.49
CA PRO A 54 3.15 9.29 -6.12
C PRO A 54 3.06 8.50 -4.82
N TYR A 55 1.96 8.69 -4.08
CA TYR A 55 1.69 8.00 -2.82
C TYR A 55 0.39 7.18 -2.90
N LEU A 56 0.45 5.91 -2.48
CA LEU A 56 -0.69 5.00 -2.40
C LEU A 56 -0.84 4.47 -0.97
N ASP A 57 -1.99 4.71 -0.35
CA ASP A 57 -2.36 4.14 0.96
C ASP A 57 -3.29 2.93 0.77
N THR A 58 -2.71 1.73 0.71
CA THR A 58 -3.47 0.49 0.59
C THR A 58 -4.37 0.24 1.82
N GLY A 59 -3.98 0.73 3.00
CA GLY A 59 -4.77 0.60 4.22
C GLY A 59 -6.05 1.43 4.19
N MET A 60 -6.03 2.62 3.58
CA MET A 60 -7.26 3.39 3.33
C MET A 60 -8.12 2.73 2.26
N LEU A 61 -7.53 2.17 1.20
CA LEU A 61 -8.26 1.44 0.16
C LEU A 61 -9.06 0.27 0.77
N TYR A 62 -8.39 -0.63 1.50
CA TYR A 62 -9.06 -1.77 2.15
C TYR A 62 -10.15 -1.33 3.14
N ARG A 63 -9.93 -0.24 3.88
CA ARG A 63 -10.94 0.30 4.80
C ARG A 63 -12.14 0.88 4.07
N ALA A 64 -11.94 1.57 2.95
CA ALA A 64 -13.02 2.11 2.15
C ALA A 64 -13.90 1.00 1.57
N VAL A 65 -13.28 -0.06 1.03
CA VAL A 65 -13.99 -1.25 0.54
C VAL A 65 -14.78 -1.90 1.68
N GLY A 66 -14.13 -2.24 2.79
CA GLY A 66 -14.81 -2.84 3.94
C GLY A 66 -15.94 -1.97 4.49
N ARG A 67 -15.77 -0.64 4.50
CA ARG A 67 -16.82 0.29 4.91
C ARG A 67 -18.02 0.24 3.96
N ARG A 68 -17.80 0.21 2.65
CA ARG A 68 -18.87 0.08 1.65
C ARG A 68 -19.67 -1.21 1.86
N VAL A 69 -18.99 -2.34 2.07
CA VAL A 69 -19.65 -3.62 2.36
C VAL A 69 -20.56 -3.50 3.58
N LEU A 70 -20.04 -2.94 4.68
CA LEU A 70 -20.80 -2.72 5.92
C LEU A 70 -22.00 -1.78 5.72
N ASP A 71 -21.82 -0.69 4.99
CA ASP A 71 -22.89 0.30 4.75
C ASP A 71 -24.04 -0.29 3.92
N THR A 72 -23.77 -1.30 3.08
CA THR A 72 -24.78 -2.03 2.29
C THR A 72 -25.41 -3.22 3.03
N GLY A 73 -24.90 -3.59 4.22
CA GLY A 73 -25.35 -4.76 4.97
C GLY A 73 -25.08 -6.10 4.29
N ALA A 74 -24.22 -6.12 3.26
CA ALA A 74 -23.89 -7.32 2.51
C ALA A 74 -22.90 -8.22 3.27
N ASP A 75 -22.85 -9.51 2.92
CA ASP A 75 -21.96 -10.48 3.60
C ASP A 75 -20.49 -10.20 3.23
N PRO A 76 -19.61 -9.86 4.19
CA PRO A 76 -18.19 -9.66 3.92
C PRO A 76 -17.45 -10.92 3.51
N ARG A 77 -18.08 -12.10 3.58
CA ARG A 77 -17.53 -13.37 3.08
C ARG A 77 -17.82 -13.62 1.60
N ASP A 78 -18.72 -12.84 0.98
CA ASP A 78 -18.96 -12.89 -0.45
C ASP A 78 -18.00 -11.95 -1.17
N ALA A 79 -17.06 -12.53 -1.93
CA ALA A 79 -16.05 -11.75 -2.64
C ALA A 79 -16.65 -10.82 -3.70
N ALA A 80 -17.78 -11.19 -4.33
CA ALA A 80 -18.41 -10.37 -5.36
C ALA A 80 -18.88 -9.01 -4.80
N VAL A 81 -19.21 -8.96 -3.50
CA VAL A 81 -19.63 -7.74 -2.80
C VAL A 81 -18.49 -6.72 -2.68
N ALA A 82 -17.24 -7.19 -2.59
CA ALA A 82 -16.07 -6.32 -2.51
C ALA A 82 -15.62 -5.76 -3.88
N GLU A 83 -16.03 -6.40 -4.97
CA GLU A 83 -15.67 -6.04 -6.36
C GLU A 83 -16.66 -5.05 -7.00
N ALA A 84 -17.91 -5.03 -6.52
CA ALA A 84 -18.98 -4.13 -6.98
C ALA A 84 -18.81 -2.70 -6.45
#